data_AF-A0A0B4U8Q0-F1
#
_entry.id   AF-A0A0B4U8Q0-F1
#
_cell.length_a   1.000
_cell.length_b   1.000
_cell.length_c   1.000
_cell.angle_alpha   90.00
_cell.angle_beta   90.00
_cell.angle_gamma   90.00
#
_symmetry.space_group_name_H-M   'P 1'
#
loop_
_entity.id
_entity.type
_entity.pdbx_description
1 polymer ?
#
loop_
_entity_poly.entity_id
_entity_poly.type
_entity_poly.pdbx_seq_one_letter_code
_entity_poly.pdbx_strand_id
1 'polypeptide(L)'
;ENLDESALNIEAHETIAVNCSVVLHRLLCKSGKIHGLLALLRKLNPAVLTVMEIECNQSMPSTVGRFLQCLIFHRAVFNSIEAIVEKNNPDRVLIERVYVAPNISNVLVHDKENSGMYACIDSWRKFLRHSGFKDSPLSNYSKCQANLLLGMYPNDSFKLHQDGVSITLAWQDTPIVSVSVWTC
;
A
#
# COMPACT_ATOMS: atom_id res chain seq x y z
N GLU A 1 11.26 12.75 6.88
CA GLU A 1 10.82 13.02 8.27
C GLU A 1 10.63 14.51 8.56
N ASN A 2 11.17 15.44 7.75
CA ASN A 2 10.89 16.88 7.84
C ASN A 2 10.34 17.39 6.50
N LEU A 3 9.11 17.01 6.14
CA LEU A 3 8.42 17.61 4.99
C LEU A 3 7.73 18.88 5.48
N ASP A 4 8.17 20.02 4.95
CA ASP A 4 7.52 21.31 5.13
C ASP A 4 6.93 21.76 3.79
N GLU A 5 5.84 22.52 3.83
CA GLU A 5 5.18 23.07 2.66
C GLU A 5 6.12 23.95 1.83
N SER A 6 7.00 24.70 2.50
CA SER A 6 8.02 25.54 1.84
C SER A 6 8.99 24.74 0.97
N ALA A 7 9.22 23.45 1.28
CA ALA A 7 10.08 22.58 0.49
C ALA A 7 9.43 22.08 -0.80
N LEU A 8 8.10 22.25 -0.94
CA LEU A 8 7.33 21.77 -2.09
C LEU A 8 7.23 22.80 -3.22
N ASN A 9 7.66 24.06 -2.99
CA ASN A 9 7.69 25.15 -3.97
C ASN A 9 6.38 25.27 -4.79
N ILE A 10 5.25 25.23 -4.09
CA ILE A 10 3.91 25.23 -4.69
C ILE A 10 3.53 26.66 -5.08
N GLU A 11 3.06 26.84 -6.31
CA GLU A 11 2.58 28.13 -6.79
C GLU A 11 1.06 28.26 -6.63
N ALA A 12 0.57 29.48 -6.37
CA ALA A 12 -0.83 29.73 -5.98
C ALA A 12 -1.89 29.34 -7.04
N HIS A 13 -1.50 29.07 -8.28
CA HIS A 13 -2.39 28.73 -9.39
C HIS A 13 -2.32 27.26 -9.80
N GLU A 14 -1.53 26.45 -9.10
CA GLU A 14 -1.35 25.04 -9.42
C GLU A 14 -2.48 24.19 -8.83
N THR A 15 -2.86 23.14 -9.56
CA THR A 15 -3.72 22.08 -9.03
C THR A 15 -2.83 20.96 -8.50
N ILE A 16 -2.96 20.66 -7.21
CA ILE A 16 -2.10 19.68 -6.54
C ILE A 16 -2.75 18.30 -6.61
N ALA A 17 -1.96 17.32 -7.04
CA ALA A 17 -2.26 15.89 -6.87
C ALA A 17 -1.17 15.26 -6.02
N VAL A 18 -1.56 14.49 -5.00
CA VAL A 18 -0.62 13.80 -4.12
C VAL A 18 -0.72 12.30 -4.35
N ASN A 19 0.42 11.65 -4.56
CA ASN A 19 0.50 10.20 -4.69
C ASN A 19 1.34 9.60 -3.56
N CYS A 20 0.70 8.82 -2.69
CA CYS A 20 1.35 8.05 -1.64
C CYS A 20 1.41 6.58 -2.06
N SER A 21 2.58 6.15 -2.52
CA SER A 21 2.81 4.79 -3.02
C SER A 21 3.76 4.03 -2.08
N VAL A 22 3.21 3.08 -1.32
CA VAL A 22 3.94 2.15 -0.43
C VAL A 22 4.89 2.91 0.50
N VAL A 23 4.34 3.90 1.22
CA VAL A 23 5.14 4.85 2.01
C VAL A 23 4.54 5.14 3.39
N LEU A 24 3.21 5.17 3.52
CA LEU A 24 2.53 5.54 4.76
C LEU A 24 2.70 4.46 5.83
N HIS A 25 2.77 3.18 5.46
CA HIS A 25 3.00 2.08 6.42
C HIS A 25 4.30 2.25 7.24
N ARG A 26 5.30 2.94 6.68
CA ARG A 26 6.57 3.25 7.39
C ARG A 26 6.39 4.24 8.53
N LEU A 27 5.30 5.01 8.49
CA LEU A 27 4.98 6.03 9.47
C LEU A 27 3.96 5.55 10.52
N LEU A 28 3.29 4.42 10.30
CA LEU A 28 2.27 3.91 11.23
C LEU A 28 2.80 3.65 12.65
N CYS A 29 4.04 3.20 12.77
CA CYS A 29 4.69 3.00 14.07
C CYS A 29 5.06 4.31 14.78
N LYS A 30 5.18 5.39 14.00
CA LYS A 30 5.56 6.72 14.48
C LYS A 30 4.31 7.59 14.44
N SER A 31 3.31 7.28 15.27
CA SER A 31 1.96 7.88 15.24
C SER A 31 1.95 9.40 15.06
N GLY A 32 2.80 10.14 15.77
CA GLY A 32 2.92 11.60 15.62
C GLY A 32 3.34 12.04 14.20
N LYS A 33 4.22 11.28 13.52
CA LYS A 33 4.72 11.63 12.18
C LYS A 33 3.66 11.41 11.11
N ILE A 34 2.89 10.33 11.19
CA ILE A 34 1.84 10.08 10.20
C ILE A 34 0.70 11.10 10.34
N HIS A 35 0.33 11.50 11.56
CA HIS A 35 -0.65 12.57 11.78
C HIS A 35 -0.15 13.91 11.25
N GLY A 36 1.12 14.26 11.49
CA GLY A 36 1.74 15.47 10.94
C GLY A 36 1.74 15.50 9.41
N LEU A 37 2.09 14.38 8.76
CA LEU A 37 2.03 14.27 7.30
C LEU A 37 0.61 14.44 6.78
N LEU A 38 -0.38 13.75 7.35
CA LEU A 38 -1.77 13.87 6.91
C LEU A 38 -2.33 15.27 7.13
N ALA A 39 -1.96 15.95 8.22
CA ALA A 39 -2.31 17.34 8.46
C ALA A 39 -1.69 18.28 7.41
N LEU A 40 -0.42 18.07 7.05
CA LEU A 40 0.23 18.79 5.95
C LEU A 40 -0.52 18.55 4.63
N LEU A 41 -0.77 17.30 4.27
CA LEU A 41 -1.50 16.95 3.04
C LEU A 41 -2.88 17.61 2.98
N ARG A 42 -3.59 17.73 4.10
CA ARG A 42 -4.85 18.48 4.16
C ARG A 42 -4.67 19.97 3.97
N LYS A 43 -3.63 20.56 4.56
CA LYS A 43 -3.32 21.98 4.39
C LYS A 43 -3.05 22.32 2.93
N LEU A 44 -2.36 21.42 2.21
CA LEU A 44 -2.13 21.54 0.76
C LEU A 44 -3.43 21.52 -0.06
N ASN A 45 -4.52 20.99 0.49
CA ASN A 45 -5.82 20.89 -0.18
C ASN A 45 -5.73 20.30 -1.61
N PRO A 46 -5.11 19.13 -1.81
CA PRO A 46 -4.99 18.52 -3.13
C PRO A 46 -6.36 18.22 -3.74
N ALA A 47 -6.44 18.40 -5.06
CA ALA A 47 -7.60 17.99 -5.83
C ALA A 47 -7.81 16.47 -5.78
N VAL A 48 -6.72 15.71 -5.65
CA VAL A 48 -6.75 14.26 -5.48
C VAL A 48 -5.58 13.77 -4.64
N LEU A 49 -5.85 12.84 -3.74
CA LEU A 49 -4.87 12.04 -3.02
C LEU A 49 -5.05 10.57 -3.42
N THR A 50 -4.02 9.96 -4.00
CA THR A 50 -3.98 8.51 -4.26
C THR A 50 -3.15 7.82 -3.21
N VAL A 51 -3.68 6.74 -2.64
CA VAL A 51 -2.99 5.93 -1.64
C VAL A 51 -2.93 4.49 -2.14
N MET A 52 -1.71 4.01 -2.35
CA MET A 52 -1.41 2.61 -2.67
C MET A 52 -0.61 1.99 -1.53
N GLU A 53 -1.11 0.92 -0.92
CA GLU A 53 -0.46 0.27 0.23
C GLU A 53 -0.54 -1.26 0.15
N ILE A 54 0.39 -1.91 0.85
CA ILE A 54 0.50 -3.37 0.91
C ILE A 54 -0.59 -3.94 1.84
N GLU A 55 -1.31 -4.95 1.36
CA GLU A 55 -2.40 -5.62 2.09
C GLU A 55 -1.90 -6.73 3.01
N CYS A 56 -1.09 -6.37 4.01
CA CYS A 56 -0.64 -7.32 5.05
C CYS A 56 -1.14 -6.88 6.43
N ASN A 57 -1.99 -7.69 7.07
CA ASN A 57 -2.52 -7.37 8.40
C ASN A 57 -1.52 -7.67 9.52
N GLN A 58 -0.82 -6.65 10.01
CA GLN A 58 0.08 -6.78 11.17
C GLN A 58 -0.53 -6.29 12.48
N SER A 59 -1.80 -5.88 12.48
CA SER A 59 -2.51 -5.40 13.67
C SER A 59 -3.05 -6.51 14.59
N MET A 60 -2.80 -7.78 14.26
CA MET A 60 -3.27 -8.90 15.07
C MET A 60 -2.64 -8.89 16.49
N PRO A 61 -3.43 -9.11 17.57
CA PRO A 61 -2.90 -9.09 18.93
C PRO A 61 -1.87 -10.21 19.20
N SER A 62 -2.12 -11.41 18.69
CA SER A 62 -1.25 -12.57 18.94
C SER A 62 -0.03 -12.59 18.01
N THR A 63 1.14 -12.90 18.57
CA THR A 63 2.39 -13.06 17.80
C THR A 63 2.27 -14.18 16.77
N VAL A 64 1.66 -15.30 17.15
CA VAL A 64 1.40 -16.43 16.24
C VAL A 64 0.46 -16.01 15.10
N GLY A 65 -0.57 -15.22 15.39
CA GLY A 65 -1.50 -14.72 14.37
C GLY A 65 -0.83 -13.78 13.37
N ARG A 66 0.00 -12.84 13.86
CA ARG A 66 0.81 -11.97 12.98
C ARG A 66 1.78 -12.77 12.11
N PHE A 67 2.47 -13.74 12.69
CA PHE A 67 3.38 -14.61 11.95
C PHE A 67 2.65 -15.39 10.85
N LEU A 68 1.51 -16.00 11.17
CA LEU A 68 0.73 -16.76 10.21
C LEU A 68 0.21 -15.89 9.07
N GLN A 69 -0.30 -14.69 9.36
CA GLN A 69 -0.76 -13.76 8.32
C GLN A 69 0.40 -13.28 7.44
N CYS A 70 1.55 -12.98 8.03
CA CYS A 70 2.76 -12.65 7.28
C CYS A 70 3.20 -13.80 6.38
N LEU A 71 3.16 -15.05 6.86
CA LEU A 71 3.51 -16.23 6.08
C LEU A 71 2.56 -16.44 4.90
N ILE A 72 1.25 -16.31 5.12
CA ILE A 72 0.23 -16.42 4.06
C ILE A 72 0.47 -15.35 2.99
N PHE A 73 0.63 -14.09 3.41
CA PHE A 73 0.90 -12.97 2.51
C PHE A 73 2.19 -13.20 1.70
N HIS A 74 3.32 -13.50 2.35
CA HIS A 74 4.59 -13.66 1.66
C HIS A 74 4.57 -14.90 0.76
N ARG A 75 3.90 -16.00 1.14
CA ARG A 75 3.70 -17.14 0.25
C ARG A 75 3.01 -16.72 -1.05
N ALA A 76 1.97 -15.89 -0.97
CA ALA A 76 1.29 -15.39 -2.16
C ALA A 76 2.23 -14.51 -3.01
N VAL A 77 3.03 -13.64 -2.39
CA VAL A 77 4.04 -12.82 -3.10
C VAL A 77 5.08 -13.68 -3.81
N PHE A 78 5.70 -14.65 -3.13
CA PHE A 78 6.69 -15.55 -3.73
C PHE A 78 6.10 -16.38 -4.88
N ASN A 79 4.92 -16.97 -4.68
CA ASN A 79 4.21 -17.71 -5.73
C ASN A 79 3.91 -16.81 -6.94
N SER A 80 3.52 -15.55 -6.68
CA SER A 80 3.23 -14.60 -7.75
C SER A 80 4.45 -14.29 -8.59
N ILE A 81 5.61 -14.05 -7.96
CA ILE A 81 6.90 -13.81 -8.64
C ILE A 81 7.31 -15.05 -9.43
N GLU A 82 7.21 -16.23 -8.82
CA GLU A 82 7.58 -17.49 -9.45
C GLU A 82 6.78 -17.78 -10.73
N ALA A 83 5.53 -17.36 -10.76
CA ALA A 83 4.67 -17.59 -11.92
C ALA A 83 4.94 -16.65 -13.10
N ILE A 84 5.70 -15.57 -12.90
CA ILE A 84 6.02 -14.60 -13.96
C ILE A 84 7.52 -14.49 -14.24
N VAL A 85 8.40 -14.92 -13.33
CA VAL A 85 9.85 -14.83 -13.47
C VAL A 85 10.51 -16.20 -13.25
N GLU A 86 11.33 -16.60 -14.23
CA GLU A 86 12.10 -17.84 -14.19
C GLU A 86 12.99 -17.95 -12.94
N LYS A 87 13.13 -19.18 -12.43
CA LYS A 87 13.85 -19.46 -11.18
C LYS A 87 15.30 -18.98 -11.16
N ASN A 88 16.00 -19.07 -12.28
CA ASN A 88 17.41 -18.70 -12.38
C ASN A 88 17.63 -17.24 -12.80
N ASN A 89 16.56 -16.45 -12.92
CA ASN A 89 16.67 -15.05 -13.25
C ASN A 89 17.30 -14.29 -12.06
N PRO A 90 18.43 -13.58 -12.25
CA PRO A 90 19.07 -12.82 -11.17
C PRO A 90 18.17 -11.72 -10.60
N ASP A 91 17.26 -11.15 -11.40
CA ASP A 91 16.31 -10.13 -10.96
C ASP A 91 15.30 -10.70 -9.96
N ARG A 92 14.88 -11.97 -10.13
CA ARG A 92 14.03 -12.66 -9.14
C ARG A 92 14.73 -12.73 -7.79
N VAL A 93 15.99 -13.20 -7.78
CA VAL A 93 16.79 -13.30 -6.55
C VAL A 93 16.98 -11.94 -5.90
N LEU A 94 17.20 -10.89 -6.71
CA LEU A 94 17.31 -9.51 -6.21
C LEU A 94 16.00 -9.05 -5.56
N ILE A 95 14.86 -9.24 -6.23
CA ILE A 95 13.54 -8.86 -5.72
C ILE A 95 13.27 -9.57 -4.39
N GLU A 96 13.41 -10.89 -4.36
CA GLU A 96 13.16 -11.71 -3.19
C GLU A 96 14.08 -11.31 -2.01
N ARG A 97 15.37 -11.08 -2.26
CA ARG A 97 16.33 -10.77 -1.21
C ARG A 97 16.28 -9.34 -0.69
N VAL A 98 16.08 -8.36 -1.58
CA VAL A 98 16.19 -6.93 -1.24
C VAL A 98 14.85 -6.31 -0.87
N TYR A 99 13.76 -6.77 -1.47
CA TYR A 99 12.44 -6.17 -1.24
C TYR A 99 11.53 -7.03 -0.38
N VAL A 100 11.58 -8.36 -0.54
CA VAL A 100 10.66 -9.27 0.17
C VAL A 100 11.24 -9.70 1.53
N ALA A 101 12.48 -10.19 1.58
CA ALA A 101 13.08 -10.72 2.80
C ALA A 101 13.15 -9.72 3.98
N PRO A 102 13.48 -8.42 3.79
CA PRO A 102 13.51 -7.48 4.92
C PRO A 102 12.13 -7.30 5.58
N ASN A 103 11.05 -7.40 4.80
CA ASN A 103 9.69 -7.30 5.33
C ASN A 103 9.31 -8.49 6.22
N ILE A 104 9.84 -9.69 5.93
CA ILE A 104 9.64 -10.88 6.75
C ILE A 104 10.38 -10.73 8.09
N SER A 105 11.65 -10.32 8.05
CA SER A 105 12.46 -10.11 9.25
C SER A 105 11.83 -9.11 10.21
N ASN A 106 11.22 -8.05 9.69
CA ASN A 106 10.52 -7.03 10.50
C ASN A 106 9.29 -7.58 11.24
N VAL A 107 8.64 -8.65 10.76
CA VAL A 107 7.52 -9.28 11.49
C VAL A 107 8.03 -10.11 12.67
N LEU A 108 9.21 -10.70 12.52
CA LEU A 108 9.83 -11.58 13.51
C LEU A 108 10.59 -10.81 14.59
N VAL A 109 11.23 -9.71 14.20
CA VAL A 109 12.00 -8.84 15.11
C VAL A 109 11.04 -7.82 15.70
N HIS A 110 10.80 -7.91 17.02
CA HIS A 110 9.84 -7.07 17.74
C HIS A 110 10.31 -5.60 17.91
N ASP A 111 11.14 -5.06 17.02
CA ASP A 111 11.48 -3.64 17.02
C ASP A 111 10.43 -2.84 16.24
N LYS A 112 9.29 -2.61 16.90
CA LYS A 112 8.18 -1.82 16.36
C LYS A 112 8.51 -0.35 16.21
N GLU A 113 9.58 0.16 16.82
CA GLU A 113 9.90 1.59 16.76
C GLU A 113 10.61 1.97 15.46
N ASN A 114 11.36 1.02 14.88
CA ASN A 114 12.14 1.24 13.65
C ASN A 114 11.58 0.56 12.40
N SER A 115 10.80 -0.51 12.54
CA SER A 115 10.17 -1.19 11.41
C SER A 115 8.77 -0.64 11.14
N GLY A 116 8.45 -0.33 9.87
CA GLY A 116 7.10 0.07 9.48
C GLY A 116 6.07 -1.03 9.77
N MET A 117 4.82 -0.66 10.01
CA MET A 117 3.71 -1.60 10.22
C MET A 117 2.77 -1.60 9.02
N TYR A 118 2.46 -2.77 8.48
CA TYR A 118 1.44 -2.90 7.43
C TYR A 118 0.04 -2.95 8.02
N ALA A 119 -0.90 -2.35 7.31
CA ALA A 119 -2.31 -2.31 7.64
C ALA A 119 -3.13 -2.56 6.36
N CYS A 120 -4.26 -3.25 6.50
CA CYS A 120 -5.18 -3.46 5.40
C CYS A 120 -5.95 -2.20 5.02
N ILE A 121 -6.53 -2.19 3.83
CA ILE A 121 -7.32 -1.06 3.29
C ILE A 121 -8.38 -0.54 4.27
N ASP A 122 -9.06 -1.41 5.02
CA ASP A 122 -10.09 -0.97 5.97
C ASP A 122 -9.53 -0.15 7.14
N SER A 123 -8.33 -0.49 7.60
CA SER A 123 -7.62 0.29 8.61
C SER A 123 -7.17 1.63 8.04
N TRP A 124 -6.65 1.64 6.80
CA TRP A 124 -6.28 2.87 6.10
C TRP A 124 -7.48 3.80 5.88
N ARG A 125 -8.62 3.27 5.46
CA ARG A 125 -9.85 4.06 5.27
C ARG A 125 -10.29 4.72 6.56
N LYS A 126 -10.33 3.96 7.66
CA LYS A 126 -10.65 4.52 8.98
C LYS A 126 -9.68 5.64 9.34
N PHE A 127 -8.39 5.42 9.13
CA PHE A 127 -7.34 6.37 9.48
C PHE A 127 -7.41 7.67 8.66
N LEU A 128 -7.61 7.58 7.35
CA LEU A 128 -7.75 8.72 6.44
C LEU A 128 -9.03 9.50 6.71
N ARG A 129 -10.17 8.83 6.94
CA ARG A 129 -11.44 9.47 7.35
C ARG A 129 -11.31 10.23 8.67
N HIS A 130 -10.70 9.62 9.69
CA HIS A 130 -10.45 10.31 10.97
C HIS A 130 -9.54 11.52 10.81
N SER A 131 -8.65 11.47 9.82
CA SER A 131 -7.78 12.61 9.50
C SER A 131 -8.49 13.68 8.68
N GLY A 132 -9.75 13.47 8.26
CA GLY A 132 -10.59 14.44 7.57
C GLY A 132 -10.78 14.19 6.07
N PHE A 133 -10.07 13.22 5.49
CA PHE A 133 -10.21 12.90 4.06
C PHE A 133 -11.53 12.21 3.76
N LYS A 134 -12.05 12.44 2.56
CA LYS A 134 -13.27 11.81 2.05
C LYS A 134 -12.91 10.82 0.96
N ASP A 135 -13.56 9.67 0.99
CA ASP A 135 -13.45 8.68 -0.07
C ASP A 135 -13.93 9.26 -1.40
N SER A 136 -13.19 8.99 -2.47
CA SER A 136 -13.57 9.37 -3.83
C SER A 136 -13.65 8.12 -4.70
N PRO A 137 -14.76 7.90 -5.43
CA PRO A 137 -14.92 6.71 -6.24
C PRO A 137 -13.89 6.67 -7.38
N LEU A 138 -13.29 5.50 -7.59
CA LEU A 138 -12.51 5.23 -8.77
C LEU A 138 -13.40 5.25 -10.02
N SER A 139 -12.88 5.76 -11.13
CA SER A 139 -13.62 5.74 -12.39
C SER A 139 -13.84 4.30 -12.86
N ASN A 140 -14.95 4.05 -13.54
CA ASN A 140 -15.19 2.74 -14.17
C ASN A 140 -14.06 2.38 -15.17
N TYR A 141 -13.48 3.39 -15.82
CA TYR A 141 -12.34 3.22 -16.72
C TYR A 141 -11.08 2.72 -16.00
N SER A 142 -10.85 3.14 -14.76
CA SER A 142 -9.69 2.69 -13.96
C SER A 142 -9.71 1.18 -13.75
N LYS A 143 -10.89 0.61 -13.47
CA LYS A 143 -11.06 -0.85 -13.35
C LYS A 143 -10.90 -1.55 -14.69
N CYS A 144 -11.48 -1.02 -15.75
CA CYS A 144 -11.30 -1.58 -17.09
C CYS A 144 -9.82 -1.61 -17.49
N GLN A 145 -9.09 -0.52 -17.24
CA GLN A 145 -7.66 -0.42 -17.51
C GLN A 145 -6.85 -1.42 -16.69
N ALA A 146 -7.17 -1.58 -15.40
CA ALA A 146 -6.52 -2.58 -14.56
C ALA A 146 -6.77 -4.02 -15.06
N ASN A 147 -8.00 -4.33 -15.47
CA ASN A 147 -8.33 -5.63 -16.07
C ASN A 147 -7.62 -5.86 -17.41
N LEU A 148 -7.52 -4.83 -18.26
CA LEU A 148 -6.78 -4.91 -19.52
C LEU A 148 -5.30 -5.22 -19.26
N LEU A 149 -4.67 -4.54 -18.29
CA LEU A 149 -3.29 -4.81 -17.89
C LEU A 149 -3.12 -6.24 -17.39
N LEU A 150 -4.06 -6.76 -16.58
CA LEU A 150 -3.99 -8.17 -16.18
C LEU A 150 -4.11 -9.13 -17.36
N GLY A 151 -5.00 -8.86 -18.31
CA GLY A 151 -5.17 -9.68 -19.51
C GLY A 151 -3.95 -9.72 -20.44
N MET A 152 -3.00 -8.80 -20.28
CA MET A 152 -1.73 -8.82 -21.01
C MET A 152 -0.73 -9.85 -20.46
N TYR A 153 -0.94 -10.35 -19.23
CA TYR A 153 -0.11 -11.38 -18.63
C TYR A 153 -0.85 -12.73 -18.68
N PRO A 154 -0.25 -13.81 -19.20
CA PRO A 154 -0.89 -15.12 -19.32
C PRO A 154 -0.94 -15.83 -17.96
N ASN A 155 -1.65 -15.26 -16.99
CA ASN A 155 -1.75 -15.76 -15.63
C ASN A 155 -3.09 -15.44 -14.97
N ASP A 156 -3.94 -16.46 -14.84
CA ASP A 156 -5.28 -16.33 -14.25
C ASP A 156 -5.28 -16.30 -12.71
N SER A 157 -4.11 -16.37 -12.07
CA SER A 157 -4.00 -16.30 -10.61
C SER A 157 -4.07 -14.86 -10.10
N PHE A 158 -3.73 -13.85 -10.90
CA PHE A 158 -3.96 -12.46 -10.48
C PHE A 158 -5.43 -12.08 -10.62
N LYS A 159 -6.02 -11.58 -9.53
CA LYS A 159 -7.41 -11.15 -9.48
C LYS A 159 -7.53 -9.69 -9.04
N LEU A 160 -8.50 -8.98 -9.60
CA LEU A 160 -8.88 -7.65 -9.14
C LEU A 160 -10.18 -7.71 -8.36
N HIS A 161 -10.13 -7.20 -7.13
CA HIS A 161 -11.29 -7.00 -6.28
C HIS A 161 -11.57 -5.51 -6.17
N GLN A 162 -12.82 -5.11 -6.36
CA GLN A 162 -13.25 -3.74 -6.11
C GLN A 162 -14.16 -3.75 -4.91
N ASP A 163 -13.85 -2.89 -3.95
CA ASP A 163 -14.69 -2.65 -2.79
C ASP A 163 -14.91 -1.16 -2.63
N GLY A 164 -16.13 -0.70 -2.90
CA GLY A 164 -16.50 0.71 -2.92
C GLY A 164 -15.54 1.55 -3.77
N VAL A 165 -14.71 2.33 -3.07
CA VAL A 165 -13.78 3.34 -3.64
C VAL A 165 -12.35 2.84 -3.84
N SER A 166 -12.06 1.56 -3.58
CA SER A 166 -10.71 1.00 -3.77
C SER A 166 -10.70 -0.20 -4.71
N ILE A 167 -9.56 -0.38 -5.35
CA ILE A 167 -9.23 -1.58 -6.14
C ILE A 167 -8.07 -2.29 -5.45
N THR A 168 -8.19 -3.60 -5.29
CA THR A 168 -7.20 -4.46 -4.68
C THR A 168 -6.75 -5.53 -5.67
N LEU A 169 -5.45 -5.59 -5.92
CA LEU A 169 -4.81 -6.68 -6.65
C LEU A 169 -4.51 -7.82 -5.66
N ALA A 170 -4.98 -9.01 -6.00
CA ALA A 170 -4.77 -10.22 -5.22
C ALA A 170 -4.06 -11.29 -6.06
N TRP A 171 -3.27 -12.12 -5.40
CA TRP A 171 -2.83 -13.40 -5.93
C TRP A 171 -3.75 -14.49 -5.38
N GLN A 172 -4.51 -15.10 -6.28
CA GLN A 172 -5.64 -15.95 -5.97
C GLN A 172 -6.60 -15.21 -5.03
N ASP A 173 -6.80 -15.70 -3.82
CA ASP A 173 -7.67 -15.08 -2.82
C ASP A 173 -6.89 -14.30 -1.75
N THR A 174 -5.57 -14.11 -1.95
CA THR A 174 -4.71 -13.35 -1.02
C THR A 174 -4.48 -11.93 -1.57
N PRO A 175 -5.04 -10.89 -0.93
CA PRO A 175 -4.74 -9.50 -1.27
C PRO A 175 -3.24 -9.19 -1.20
N ILE A 176 -2.70 -8.49 -2.19
CA ILE A 176 -1.29 -8.07 -2.23
C ILE A 176 -1.18 -6.56 -2.03
N VAL A 177 -1.89 -5.77 -2.84
CA VAL A 177 -1.81 -4.32 -2.83
C VAL A 177 -3.18 -3.73 -3.10
N SER A 178 -3.53 -2.66 -2.39
CA SER A 178 -4.74 -1.88 -2.64
C SER A 178 -4.41 -0.47 -3.08
N VAL A 179 -5.30 0.10 -3.88
CA VAL A 179 -5.27 1.49 -4.36
C VAL A 179 -6.60 2.14 -4.00
N SER A 180 -6.54 3.33 -3.42
CA SER A 180 -7.71 4.13 -3.04
C SER A 180 -7.50 5.61 -3.39
N VAL A 181 -8.61 6.33 -3.58
CA VAL A 181 -8.61 7.73 -3.99
C VAL A 181 -9.39 8.56 -2.98
N TRP A 182 -8.86 9.75 -2.67
CA TRP A 182 -9.31 10.60 -1.59
C TRP A 182 -9.33 12.07 -2.00
N THR A 183 -10.19 12.85 -1.35
CA THR A 183 -10.22 14.32 -1.42
C THR A 183 -10.25 14.92 -0.02
N CYS A 184 -9.96 16.21 0.12
CA CYS A 184 -9.95 16.91 1.42
C CYS A 184 -11.33 17.35 1.94
#